data_AF-A0A1E5XX78-F1
#
_entry.id   AF-A0A1E5XX78-F1
#
_cell.length_a   1.000
_cell.length_b   1.000
_cell.length_c   1.000
_cell.angle_alpha   90.00
_cell.angle_beta   90.00
_cell.angle_gamma   90.00
#
_symmetry.space_group_name_H-M   'P 1'
#
loop_
_entity.id
_entity.type
_entity.pdbx_description
1 polymer ?
#
loop_
_entity_poly.entity_id
_entity_poly.type
_entity_poly.pdbx_seq_one_letter_code
_entity_poly.pdbx_strand_id
1 'polypeptide(L)'
;MAVDPVGAFIDYPVAHLPGPGPLNGLTLAVKDLFDVVGLPTGGGHPLRRQTSGNKTANAHAVETLLGAGARLIGKTHTDEFAYSMNGENPHYGTPVNPRAPGRIPGGSSSGSAVAVAAGLADMALGTDTGGSIRLPAAYCGLIGLRTTHGAIDMTGVQPLARSFDTVGWFARDMATYRQIAALMLPPQPRVPITRFSFVPDIAAFVVGDVETRETERMVAQLGRVIERGPDVTMAPHGFEVRRQVFRTIQAYEVWQDHGPWIEANQPRLGDGVRERLEWAATVSPADYEAAQARRERLAAEVAALVPP
;
A
#
# COMPACT_ATOMS: atom_id res chain seq x y z
N MET A 1 16.92 3.11 21.23
CA MET A 1 16.26 2.84 19.93
C MET A 1 17.25 2.13 19.04
N ALA A 2 16.81 1.15 18.25
CA ALA A 2 17.64 0.68 17.15
C ALA A 2 18.00 1.89 16.29
N VAL A 3 19.25 1.97 15.83
CA VAL A 3 19.69 3.05 14.94
C VAL A 3 18.85 2.95 13.66
N ASP A 4 18.22 4.04 13.25
CA ASP A 4 17.50 4.15 11.97
C ASP A 4 18.33 5.01 10.99
N PRO A 5 19.36 4.43 10.34
CA PRO A 5 20.24 5.17 9.45
C PRO A 5 19.57 5.53 8.11
N VAL A 6 18.37 5.00 7.85
CA VAL A 6 17.65 5.15 6.57
C VAL A 6 16.40 6.01 6.69
N GLY A 7 16.07 6.52 7.89
CA GLY A 7 14.91 7.37 8.12
C GLY A 7 13.58 6.68 7.82
N ALA A 8 13.46 5.39 8.14
CA ALA A 8 12.25 4.61 7.90
C ALA A 8 11.12 4.90 8.90
N PHE A 9 11.47 5.33 10.12
CA PHE A 9 10.53 5.47 11.24
C PHE A 9 10.16 6.91 11.54
N ILE A 10 8.93 7.09 12.02
CA ILE A 10 8.50 8.33 12.67
C ILE A 10 8.88 8.22 14.14
N ASP A 11 9.37 9.32 14.72
CA ASP A 11 9.73 9.40 16.14
C ASP A 11 8.48 9.31 17.04
N TYR A 12 8.07 8.07 17.32
CA TYR A 12 7.04 7.71 18.29
C TYR A 12 7.66 6.88 19.42
N PRO A 13 7.27 7.11 20.69
CA PRO A 13 7.71 6.26 21.79
C PRO A 13 6.96 4.93 21.72
N VAL A 14 7.58 3.90 21.13
CA VAL A 14 6.95 2.59 20.99
C VAL A 14 7.38 1.66 22.10
N ALA A 15 6.41 1.18 22.87
CA ALA A 15 6.57 0.08 23.81
C ALA A 15 5.32 -0.82 23.77
N HIS A 16 5.45 -1.97 23.12
CA HIS A 16 4.44 -3.02 23.18
C HIS A 16 5.09 -4.37 23.44
N LEU A 17 4.58 -5.06 24.46
CA LEU A 17 4.98 -6.41 24.80
C LEU A 17 4.20 -7.38 23.91
N PRO A 18 4.87 -8.28 23.18
CA PRO A 18 4.19 -9.25 22.32
C PRO A 18 3.40 -10.27 23.16
N GLY A 19 2.28 -10.76 22.63
CA GLY A 19 1.68 -11.99 23.12
C GLY A 19 2.53 -13.22 22.76
N PRO A 20 2.19 -14.44 23.22
CA PRO A 20 2.80 -15.65 22.69
C PRO A 20 2.14 -16.05 21.37
N GLY A 21 2.94 -16.38 20.35
CA GLY A 21 2.38 -16.94 19.11
C GLY A 21 3.41 -17.30 18.03
N PRO A 22 2.95 -17.61 16.82
CA PRO A 22 3.82 -18.08 15.73
C PRO A 22 4.85 -17.03 15.27
N LEU A 23 4.64 -15.75 15.58
CA LEU A 23 5.54 -14.65 15.22
C LEU A 23 6.52 -14.29 16.35
N ASN A 24 6.62 -15.11 17.40
CA ASN A 24 7.57 -14.90 18.50
C ASN A 24 9.00 -14.70 17.98
N GLY A 25 9.64 -13.64 18.47
CA GLY A 25 11.00 -13.26 18.07
C GLY A 25 11.09 -12.43 16.79
N LEU A 26 9.99 -12.26 16.06
CA LEU A 26 9.94 -11.41 14.87
C LEU A 26 9.51 -9.98 15.22
N THR A 27 10.02 -9.04 14.44
CA THR A 27 9.78 -7.61 14.59
C THR A 27 8.81 -7.07 13.54
N LEU A 28 7.89 -6.22 13.98
CA LEU A 28 6.85 -5.59 13.18
C LEU A 28 7.05 -4.08 13.14
N ALA A 29 7.09 -3.52 11.93
CA ALA A 29 6.95 -2.09 11.67
C ALA A 29 5.57 -1.79 11.08
N VAL A 30 4.99 -0.62 11.36
CA VAL A 30 3.61 -0.34 10.95
C VAL A 30 3.49 1.05 10.33
N LYS A 31 3.00 1.15 9.10
CA LYS A 31 2.76 2.44 8.42
C LYS A 31 1.98 3.40 9.33
N ASP A 32 2.33 4.69 9.31
CA ASP A 32 1.63 5.73 10.08
C ASP A 32 0.22 6.09 9.53
N LEU A 33 -0.56 5.07 9.18
CA LEU A 33 -1.99 5.08 8.92
C LEU A 33 -2.74 4.13 9.84
N PHE A 34 -2.06 3.18 10.47
CA PHE A 34 -2.69 2.25 11.40
C PHE A 34 -2.67 2.84 12.80
N ASP A 35 -3.82 2.75 13.45
CA ASP A 35 -3.97 3.04 14.86
C ASP A 35 -3.21 2.02 15.70
N VAL A 36 -2.51 2.55 16.71
CA VAL A 36 -1.77 1.78 17.71
C VAL A 36 -2.12 2.38 19.06
N VAL A 37 -2.50 1.54 20.03
CA VAL A 37 -2.89 1.98 21.37
C VAL A 37 -1.83 2.89 21.99
N GLY A 38 -2.27 4.02 22.52
CA GLY A 38 -1.41 4.98 23.20
C GLY A 38 -0.60 5.88 22.26
N LEU A 39 -0.67 5.68 20.94
CA LEU A 39 0.01 6.52 19.95
C LEU A 39 -1.01 7.28 19.10
N PRO A 40 -0.67 8.46 18.57
CA PRO A 40 -1.47 9.09 17.54
C PRO A 40 -1.27 8.42 16.17
N THR A 41 -2.15 8.77 15.23
CA THR A 41 -2.01 8.41 13.81
C THR A 41 -1.86 9.67 12.99
N GLY A 42 -0.67 9.82 12.39
CA GLY A 42 -0.24 11.07 11.76
C GLY A 42 -0.53 11.16 10.27
N GLY A 43 -0.70 10.04 9.57
CA GLY A 43 -0.96 10.04 8.13
C GLY A 43 0.12 10.79 7.33
N GLY A 44 1.37 10.78 7.80
CA GLY A 44 2.45 11.51 7.15
C GLY A 44 2.33 13.03 7.26
N HIS A 45 1.57 13.56 8.24
CA HIS A 45 1.41 15.00 8.43
C HIS A 45 1.53 15.41 9.92
N PRO A 46 2.35 16.42 10.27
CA PRO A 46 2.59 16.82 11.67
C PRO A 46 1.35 17.37 12.38
N LEU A 47 0.57 18.26 11.73
CA LEU A 47 -0.68 18.75 12.31
C LEU A 47 -1.73 17.65 12.51
N ARG A 48 -1.85 16.69 11.57
CA ARG A 48 -2.71 15.51 11.75
C ARG A 48 -2.25 14.70 12.95
N ARG A 49 -0.94 14.43 13.08
CA ARG A 49 -0.36 13.75 14.26
C ARG A 49 -0.72 14.46 15.55
N GLN A 50 -0.57 15.78 15.60
CA GLN A 50 -0.86 16.60 16.79
C GLN A 50 -2.35 16.57 17.17
N THR A 51 -3.24 16.57 16.18
CA THR A 51 -4.70 16.65 16.39
C THR A 51 -5.37 15.27 16.49
N SER A 52 -4.67 14.18 16.17
CA SER A 52 -5.21 12.80 16.13
C SER A 52 -5.63 12.26 17.49
N GLY A 53 -4.99 12.75 18.58
CA GLY A 53 -5.07 12.15 19.92
C GLY A 53 -4.47 10.75 19.98
N ASN A 54 -4.20 10.25 21.19
CA ASN A 54 -3.76 8.87 21.37
C ASN A 54 -4.93 7.90 21.11
N LYS A 55 -4.67 6.83 20.37
CA LYS A 55 -5.69 5.81 20.07
C LYS A 55 -5.93 4.90 21.26
N THR A 56 -7.17 4.47 21.42
CA THR A 56 -7.61 3.59 22.52
C THR A 56 -7.67 2.13 22.10
N ALA A 57 -7.57 1.83 20.81
CA ALA A 57 -7.53 0.50 20.24
C ALA A 57 -6.49 0.42 19.13
N ASN A 58 -5.94 -0.79 18.92
CA ASN A 58 -5.10 -1.08 17.77
C ASN A 58 -5.99 -1.25 16.52
N ALA A 59 -5.44 -0.95 15.36
CA ALA A 59 -6.04 -1.38 14.10
C ALA A 59 -6.14 -2.91 14.09
N HIS A 60 -7.17 -3.48 13.46
CA HIS A 60 -7.41 -4.93 13.44
C HIS A 60 -6.17 -5.71 12.96
N ALA A 61 -5.54 -5.23 11.89
CA ALA A 61 -4.32 -5.81 11.35
C ALA A 61 -3.12 -5.77 12.32
N VAL A 62 -3.01 -4.68 13.10
CA VAL A 62 -1.96 -4.54 14.11
C VAL A 62 -2.24 -5.51 15.26
N GLU A 63 -3.45 -5.50 15.81
CA GLU A 63 -3.87 -6.37 16.91
C GLU A 63 -3.63 -7.85 16.58
N THR A 64 -4.00 -8.27 15.37
CA THR A 64 -3.81 -9.64 14.88
C THR A 64 -2.35 -10.09 14.98
N LEU A 65 -1.40 -9.25 14.53
CA LEU A 65 0.01 -9.61 14.52
C LEU A 65 0.66 -9.52 15.90
N LEU A 66 0.26 -8.55 16.73
CA LEU A 66 0.71 -8.44 18.12
C LEU A 66 0.23 -9.63 18.97
N GLY A 67 -1.04 -10.01 18.80
CA GLY A 67 -1.63 -11.20 19.44
C GLY A 67 -0.95 -12.50 19.00
N ALA A 68 -0.41 -12.55 17.77
CA ALA A 68 0.39 -13.65 17.27
C ALA A 68 1.88 -13.60 17.69
N GLY A 69 2.26 -12.63 18.52
CA GLY A 69 3.58 -12.52 19.15
C GLY A 69 4.64 -11.71 18.40
N ALA A 70 4.24 -10.96 17.36
CA ALA A 70 5.14 -10.00 16.74
C ALA A 70 5.41 -8.82 17.70
N ARG A 71 6.65 -8.37 17.75
CA ARG A 71 7.04 -7.20 18.56
C ARG A 71 7.01 -5.93 17.71
N LEU A 72 6.13 -4.99 18.05
CA LEU A 72 6.12 -3.67 17.41
C LEU A 72 7.41 -2.91 17.73
N ILE A 73 8.07 -2.37 16.70
CA ILE A 73 9.31 -1.61 16.88
C ILE A 73 9.19 -0.13 16.53
N GLY A 74 8.13 0.28 15.84
CA GLY A 74 7.98 1.65 15.38
C GLY A 74 6.81 1.82 14.43
N LYS A 75 6.31 3.06 14.31
CA LYS A 75 5.48 3.42 13.15
C LYS A 75 6.35 4.03 12.07
N THR A 76 6.06 3.68 10.83
CA THR A 76 6.90 4.01 9.68
C THR A 76 6.35 5.16 8.87
N HIS A 77 7.27 5.80 8.17
CA HIS A 77 7.01 6.87 7.24
C HIS A 77 5.96 6.48 6.18
N THR A 78 5.13 7.46 5.80
CA THR A 78 4.16 7.36 4.70
C THR A 78 4.15 8.67 3.92
N ASP A 79 3.79 8.59 2.64
CA ASP A 79 3.43 9.79 1.89
C ASP A 79 2.25 10.48 2.59
N GLU A 80 2.22 11.82 2.50
CA GLU A 80 1.19 12.65 3.13
C GLU A 80 -0.22 12.18 2.69
N PHE A 81 -1.03 11.81 3.69
CA PHE A 81 -2.35 11.18 3.56
C PHE A 81 -2.41 9.95 2.65
N ALA A 82 -1.28 9.29 2.45
CA ALA A 82 -1.13 8.19 1.50
C ALA A 82 -1.37 8.58 0.02
N TYR A 83 -1.52 9.87 -0.31
CA TYR A 83 -2.01 10.35 -1.60
C TYR A 83 -0.89 10.63 -2.61
N SER A 84 0.11 9.75 -2.65
CA SER A 84 1.22 9.75 -3.59
C SER A 84 1.77 8.33 -3.75
N MET A 85 2.72 8.16 -4.67
CA MET A 85 3.40 6.90 -4.96
C MET A 85 4.92 7.01 -4.91
N ASN A 86 5.46 8.17 -4.53
CA ASN A 86 6.90 8.41 -4.61
C ASN A 86 7.65 7.90 -3.38
N GLY A 87 7.05 8.00 -2.19
CA GLY A 87 7.77 7.77 -0.94
C GLY A 87 8.32 9.04 -0.30
N GLU A 88 8.16 10.18 -0.96
CA GLU A 88 8.63 11.50 -0.53
C GLU A 88 7.60 12.20 0.34
N ASN A 89 8.05 12.88 1.39
CA ASN A 89 7.18 13.67 2.26
C ASN A 89 7.85 15.01 2.61
N PRO A 90 7.19 16.15 2.35
CA PRO A 90 7.77 17.47 2.60
C PRO A 90 8.00 17.77 4.08
N HIS A 91 7.32 17.06 4.99
CA HIS A 91 7.40 17.30 6.43
C HIS A 91 8.45 16.46 7.12
N TYR A 92 8.68 15.24 6.63
CA TYR A 92 9.52 14.24 7.29
C TYR A 92 10.72 13.80 6.43
N GLY A 93 10.82 14.25 5.19
CA GLY A 93 11.87 13.85 4.25
C GLY A 93 11.50 12.60 3.47
N THR A 94 12.52 11.88 3.01
CA THR A 94 12.34 10.66 2.19
C THR A 94 13.20 9.55 2.79
N PRO A 95 12.61 8.38 3.13
CA PRO A 95 13.39 7.22 3.56
C PRO A 95 14.39 6.79 2.48
N VAL A 96 15.62 6.47 2.87
CA VAL A 96 16.67 6.05 1.93
C VAL A 96 16.40 4.63 1.45
N ASN A 97 16.25 4.43 0.14
CA ASN A 97 16.14 3.10 -0.44
C ASN A 97 17.50 2.36 -0.34
N PRO A 98 17.62 1.28 0.47
CA PRO A 98 18.90 0.58 0.64
C PRO A 98 19.30 -0.23 -0.60
N ARG A 99 18.36 -0.52 -1.51
CA ARG A 99 18.62 -1.24 -2.77
C ARG A 99 19.07 -0.32 -3.90
N ALA A 100 18.76 0.97 -3.78
CA ALA A 100 19.13 1.98 -4.77
C ALA A 100 19.31 3.36 -4.08
N PRO A 101 20.41 3.58 -3.33
CA PRO A 101 20.66 4.85 -2.67
C PRO A 101 20.59 6.03 -3.65
N GLY A 102 19.95 7.13 -3.24
CA GLY A 102 19.70 8.30 -4.08
C GLY A 102 18.51 8.16 -5.05
N ARG A 103 17.79 7.03 -5.02
CA ARG A 103 16.49 6.85 -5.70
C ARG A 103 15.38 6.78 -4.67
N ILE A 104 14.17 7.14 -5.11
CA ILE A 104 12.98 7.05 -4.27
C ILE A 104 12.70 5.58 -3.89
N PRO A 105 12.19 5.33 -2.67
CA PRO A 105 11.82 3.98 -2.23
C PRO A 105 10.47 3.53 -2.80
N GLY A 106 9.72 4.43 -3.43
CA GLY A 106 8.32 4.23 -3.79
C GLY A 106 7.42 4.44 -2.56
N GLY A 107 6.13 4.66 -2.82
CA GLY A 107 5.16 5.01 -1.81
C GLY A 107 3.77 4.48 -2.13
N SER A 108 2.78 4.72 -1.27
CA SER A 108 2.89 5.51 -0.05
C SER A 108 3.41 4.79 1.18
N SER A 109 3.64 3.48 1.13
CA SER A 109 4.16 2.69 2.27
C SER A 109 5.69 2.69 2.34
N SER A 110 6.32 3.85 2.15
CA SER A 110 7.77 4.01 1.95
C SER A 110 8.60 3.54 3.14
N GLY A 111 8.29 4.02 4.34
CA GLY A 111 9.02 3.63 5.55
C GLY A 111 8.87 2.14 5.86
N SER A 112 7.70 1.56 5.62
CA SER A 112 7.46 0.12 5.81
C SER A 112 8.36 -0.72 4.91
N ALA A 113 8.46 -0.38 3.62
CA ALA A 113 9.33 -1.08 2.70
C ALA A 113 10.81 -0.87 3.05
N VAL A 114 11.23 0.35 3.35
CA VAL A 114 12.62 0.65 3.71
C VAL A 114 13.03 -0.04 5.01
N ALA A 115 12.18 -0.05 6.05
CA ALA A 115 12.47 -0.74 7.32
C ALA A 115 12.75 -2.22 7.11
N VAL A 116 11.97 -2.90 6.26
CA VAL A 116 12.16 -4.32 5.96
C VAL A 116 13.37 -4.54 5.04
N ALA A 117 13.56 -3.71 4.02
CA ALA A 117 14.69 -3.83 3.10
C ALA A 117 16.04 -3.57 3.78
N ALA A 118 16.08 -2.67 4.77
CA ALA A 118 17.27 -2.36 5.55
C ALA A 118 17.52 -3.35 6.70
N GLY A 119 16.64 -4.34 6.91
CA GLY A 119 16.79 -5.31 7.99
C GLY A 119 16.46 -4.77 9.39
N LEU A 120 15.80 -3.60 9.47
CA LEU A 120 15.38 -3.01 10.75
C LEU A 120 14.13 -3.69 11.32
N ALA A 121 13.27 -4.23 10.43
CA ALA A 121 12.10 -5.03 10.77
C ALA A 121 12.11 -6.35 9.98
N ASP A 122 11.52 -7.41 10.54
CA ASP A 122 11.30 -8.67 9.82
C ASP A 122 10.10 -8.58 8.88
N MET A 123 9.09 -7.81 9.30
CA MET A 123 7.89 -7.55 8.52
C MET A 123 7.39 -6.13 8.75
N ALA A 124 6.62 -5.61 7.78
CA ALA A 124 5.95 -4.34 7.95
C ALA A 124 4.56 -4.29 7.33
N LEU A 125 3.61 -3.66 8.01
CA LEU A 125 2.28 -3.37 7.48
C LEU A 125 2.28 -2.11 6.62
N GLY A 126 1.45 -2.11 5.58
CA GLY A 126 1.16 -0.96 4.74
C GLY A 126 -0.23 -1.04 4.14
N THR A 127 -0.54 -0.10 3.25
CA THR A 127 -1.83 -0.05 2.53
C THR A 127 -1.59 0.07 1.03
N ASP A 128 -2.49 -0.46 0.21
CA ASP A 128 -2.48 -0.34 -1.26
C ASP A 128 -3.85 0.16 -1.74
N THR A 129 -3.88 1.38 -2.27
CA THR A 129 -5.05 1.97 -2.96
C THR A 129 -4.84 1.96 -4.48
N GLY A 130 -3.68 2.42 -4.93
CA GLY A 130 -3.29 2.47 -6.34
C GLY A 130 -1.97 1.77 -6.67
N GLY A 131 -1.35 1.08 -5.71
CA GLY A 131 0.00 0.51 -5.86
C GLY A 131 0.89 0.60 -4.62
N SER A 132 0.40 1.19 -3.53
CA SER A 132 1.20 1.56 -2.35
C SER A 132 1.79 0.41 -1.53
N ILE A 133 1.54 -0.85 -1.91
CA ILE A 133 2.32 -2.02 -1.47
C ILE A 133 3.23 -2.50 -2.59
N ARG A 134 2.66 -2.74 -3.78
CA ARG A 134 3.36 -3.39 -4.89
C ARG A 134 4.54 -2.57 -5.41
N LEU A 135 4.37 -1.25 -5.53
CA LEU A 135 5.40 -0.35 -6.05
C LEU A 135 6.61 -0.25 -5.10
N PRO A 136 6.47 0.12 -3.82
CA PRO A 136 7.60 0.13 -2.91
C PRO A 136 8.22 -1.25 -2.68
N ALA A 137 7.45 -2.35 -2.79
CA ALA A 137 8.01 -3.70 -2.76
C ALA A 137 8.94 -3.94 -3.96
N ALA A 138 8.53 -3.58 -5.17
CA ALA A 138 9.36 -3.69 -6.36
C ALA A 138 10.65 -2.86 -6.25
N TYR A 139 10.55 -1.60 -5.82
CA TYR A 139 11.70 -0.70 -5.71
C TYR A 139 12.67 -1.08 -4.59
N CYS A 140 12.16 -1.64 -3.49
CA CYS A 140 12.97 -2.06 -2.35
C CYS A 140 13.34 -3.56 -2.40
N GLY A 141 13.00 -4.28 -3.48
CA GLY A 141 13.37 -5.69 -3.66
C GLY A 141 12.73 -6.64 -2.64
N LEU A 142 11.45 -6.43 -2.33
CA LEU A 142 10.69 -7.17 -1.32
C LEU A 142 9.51 -7.91 -1.94
N ILE A 143 8.93 -8.83 -1.16
CA ILE A 143 7.62 -9.39 -1.47
C ILE A 143 6.55 -8.41 -0.96
N GLY A 144 5.61 -8.05 -1.84
CA GLY A 144 4.43 -7.26 -1.48
C GLY A 144 3.25 -7.53 -2.41
N LEU A 145 2.11 -7.88 -1.84
CA LEU A 145 0.87 -8.19 -2.54
C LEU A 145 -0.22 -7.19 -2.15
N ARG A 146 -0.95 -6.70 -3.14
CA ARG A 146 -2.27 -6.10 -2.93
C ARG A 146 -3.27 -7.24 -2.70
N THR A 147 -3.85 -7.31 -1.51
CA THR A 147 -4.84 -8.34 -1.18
C THR A 147 -6.16 -8.12 -1.92
N THR A 148 -7.01 -9.15 -1.97
CA THR A 148 -8.39 -8.99 -2.45
C THR A 148 -9.09 -7.94 -1.60
N HIS A 149 -9.81 -7.02 -2.23
CA HIS A 149 -10.55 -5.98 -1.51
C HIS A 149 -11.54 -6.62 -0.52
N GLY A 150 -11.56 -6.11 0.71
CA GLY A 150 -12.38 -6.66 1.80
C GLY A 150 -11.86 -7.96 2.45
N ALA A 151 -10.73 -8.53 1.99
CA ALA A 151 -10.18 -9.76 2.60
C ALA A 151 -9.59 -9.56 4.00
N ILE A 152 -9.21 -8.32 4.33
CA ILE A 152 -8.66 -7.94 5.64
C ILE A 152 -9.48 -6.76 6.16
N ASP A 153 -9.87 -6.83 7.43
CA ASP A 153 -10.56 -5.75 8.13
C ASP A 153 -9.66 -4.49 8.22
N MET A 154 -10.20 -3.37 7.76
CA MET A 154 -9.55 -2.05 7.73
C MET A 154 -9.86 -1.22 8.98
N THR A 155 -10.53 -1.77 9.99
CA THR A 155 -10.85 -1.08 11.25
C THR A 155 -9.58 -0.54 11.91
N GLY A 156 -9.61 0.75 12.26
CA GLY A 156 -8.45 1.48 12.81
C GLY A 156 -7.37 1.84 11.79
N VAL A 157 -7.66 1.77 10.48
CA VAL A 157 -6.76 2.25 9.43
C VAL A 157 -7.32 3.55 8.86
N GLN A 158 -6.50 4.60 8.84
CA GLN A 158 -6.84 5.87 8.19
C GLN A 158 -7.05 5.62 6.68
N PRO A 159 -8.22 5.96 6.13
CA PRO A 159 -8.54 5.71 4.73
C PRO A 159 -7.82 6.72 3.82
N LEU A 160 -7.64 6.31 2.55
CA LEU A 160 -7.42 7.21 1.43
C LEU A 160 -8.67 7.19 0.53
N ALA A 161 -9.05 6.02 0.03
CA ALA A 161 -10.27 5.80 -0.74
C ALA A 161 -10.80 4.39 -0.44
N ARG A 162 -11.77 4.33 0.47
CA ARG A 162 -12.29 3.09 1.07
C ARG A 162 -12.68 2.03 0.06
N SER A 163 -13.18 2.42 -1.11
CA SER A 163 -13.59 1.45 -2.14
C SER A 163 -12.41 0.84 -2.91
N PHE A 164 -11.18 1.29 -2.65
CA PHE A 164 -9.95 0.76 -3.22
C PHE A 164 -8.92 0.33 -2.17
N ASP A 165 -9.00 0.82 -0.94
CA ASP A 165 -8.00 0.57 0.09
C ASP A 165 -7.95 -0.90 0.50
N THR A 166 -6.73 -1.41 0.68
CA THR A 166 -6.46 -2.76 1.18
C THR A 166 -5.25 -2.74 2.10
N VAL A 167 -5.24 -3.62 3.12
CA VAL A 167 -4.03 -3.92 3.89
C VAL A 167 -3.12 -4.85 3.08
N GLY A 168 -1.83 -4.57 3.10
CA GLY A 168 -0.79 -5.51 2.68
C GLY A 168 0.41 -5.44 3.62
N TRP A 169 1.41 -6.27 3.34
CA TRP A 169 2.63 -6.32 4.16
C TRP A 169 3.86 -6.57 3.30
N PHE A 170 5.01 -6.35 3.90
CA PHE A 170 6.33 -6.57 3.32
C PHE A 170 7.09 -7.62 4.14
N ALA A 171 7.83 -8.48 3.45
CA ALA A 171 8.85 -9.35 4.03
C ALA A 171 9.98 -9.59 3.01
N ARG A 172 11.15 -10.01 3.50
CA ARG A 172 12.31 -10.36 2.65
C ARG A 172 12.22 -11.80 2.11
N ASP A 173 11.48 -12.67 2.81
CA ASP A 173 11.39 -14.09 2.48
C ASP A 173 9.94 -14.60 2.51
N MET A 174 9.72 -15.69 1.77
CA MET A 174 8.38 -16.27 1.59
C MET A 174 7.88 -17.03 2.81
N ALA A 175 8.77 -17.48 3.71
CA ALA A 175 8.34 -18.19 4.92
C ALA A 175 7.66 -17.20 5.88
N THR A 176 8.31 -16.08 6.18
CA THR A 176 7.74 -14.97 6.96
C THR A 176 6.48 -14.43 6.29
N TYR A 177 6.52 -14.19 4.98
CA TYR A 177 5.37 -13.68 4.23
C TYR A 177 4.13 -14.59 4.35
N ARG A 178 4.33 -15.92 4.29
CA ARG A 178 3.25 -16.90 4.41
C ARG A 178 2.72 -17.06 5.83
N GLN A 179 3.54 -16.87 6.86
CA GLN A 179 3.05 -16.88 8.24
C GLN A 179 2.07 -15.73 8.47
N ILE A 180 2.39 -14.54 7.97
CA ILE A 180 1.48 -13.37 8.02
C ILE A 180 0.22 -13.65 7.21
N ALA A 181 0.36 -14.19 6.00
CA ALA A 181 -0.79 -14.55 5.15
C ALA A 181 -1.77 -15.49 5.88
N ALA A 182 -1.26 -16.50 6.60
CA ALA A 182 -2.08 -17.47 7.32
C ALA A 182 -2.85 -16.87 8.52
N LEU A 183 -2.37 -15.76 9.07
CA LEU A 183 -3.03 -15.03 10.17
C LEU A 183 -4.05 -14.01 9.65
N MET A 184 -3.77 -13.41 8.50
CA MET A 184 -4.48 -12.23 8.00
C MET A 184 -5.57 -12.57 6.98
N LEU A 185 -5.36 -13.61 6.17
CA LEU A 185 -6.27 -13.96 5.07
C LEU A 185 -7.19 -15.12 5.47
N PRO A 186 -8.43 -15.15 4.94
CA PRO A 186 -9.29 -16.30 5.11
C PRO A 186 -8.63 -17.55 4.52
N PRO A 187 -8.81 -18.73 5.13
CA PRO A 187 -8.30 -19.97 4.57
C PRO A 187 -8.92 -20.21 3.19
N GLN A 188 -8.06 -20.53 2.21
CA GLN A 188 -8.47 -20.84 0.84
C GLN A 188 -7.92 -22.22 0.44
N PRO A 189 -8.64 -22.98 -0.41
CA PRO A 189 -8.12 -24.22 -0.95
C PRO A 189 -6.84 -23.94 -1.74
N ARG A 190 -5.85 -24.82 -1.61
CA ARG A 190 -4.62 -24.73 -2.40
C ARG A 190 -4.88 -25.23 -3.81
N VAL A 191 -5.21 -24.33 -4.70
CA VAL A 191 -5.29 -24.60 -6.14
C VAL A 191 -3.93 -24.26 -6.76
N PRO A 192 -3.27 -25.19 -7.46
CA PRO A 192 -2.00 -24.91 -8.12
C PRO A 192 -2.22 -23.87 -9.23
N ILE A 193 -1.37 -22.85 -9.26
CA ILE A 193 -1.29 -21.92 -10.39
C ILE A 193 -0.55 -22.65 -11.51
N THR A 194 -1.29 -23.13 -12.50
CA THR A 194 -0.73 -23.91 -13.60
C THR A 194 -0.41 -23.06 -14.82
N ARG A 195 -1.06 -21.90 -14.96
CA ARG A 195 -0.98 -21.05 -16.14
C ARG A 195 -0.91 -19.57 -15.79
N PHE A 196 -0.17 -18.79 -16.58
CA PHE A 196 -0.21 -17.33 -16.56
C PHE A 196 -0.52 -16.77 -17.96
N SER A 197 -1.14 -15.59 -18.03
CA SER A 197 -1.34 -14.85 -19.28
C SER A 197 -0.49 -13.59 -19.27
N PHE A 198 0.12 -13.29 -20.41
CA PHE A 198 0.81 -12.02 -20.61
C PHE A 198 -0.18 -10.95 -21.08
N VAL A 199 0.04 -9.69 -20.70
CA VAL A 199 -0.89 -8.58 -20.95
C VAL A 199 -0.17 -7.50 -21.78
N PRO A 200 -0.16 -7.61 -23.13
CA PRO A 200 0.66 -6.76 -23.98
C PRO A 200 0.34 -5.26 -23.88
N ASP A 201 -0.92 -4.91 -23.67
CA ASP A 201 -1.36 -3.51 -23.56
C ASP A 201 -0.96 -2.86 -22.24
N ILE A 202 -0.68 -3.64 -21.18
CA ILE A 202 0.05 -3.16 -20.00
C ILE A 202 1.55 -3.05 -20.29
N ALA A 203 2.13 -4.07 -20.93
CA ALA A 203 3.56 -4.08 -21.23
C ALA A 203 3.99 -2.93 -22.15
N ALA A 204 3.06 -2.39 -22.95
CA ALA A 204 3.28 -1.20 -23.76
C ALA A 204 3.64 0.08 -22.95
N PHE A 205 3.38 0.11 -21.64
CA PHE A 205 3.81 1.20 -20.75
C PHE A 205 5.26 1.06 -20.28
N VAL A 206 5.92 -0.07 -20.53
CA VAL A 206 7.33 -0.27 -20.23
C VAL A 206 8.14 0.53 -21.26
N VAL A 207 8.76 1.61 -20.79
CA VAL A 207 9.58 2.50 -21.62
C VAL A 207 11.06 2.27 -21.29
N GLY A 208 11.88 2.12 -22.32
CA GLY A 208 13.33 1.98 -22.19
C GLY A 208 13.86 0.56 -22.39
N ASP A 209 15.04 0.46 -22.99
CA ASP A 209 15.63 -0.82 -23.39
C ASP A 209 15.99 -1.73 -22.20
N VAL A 210 16.29 -1.14 -21.03
CA VAL A 210 16.64 -1.91 -19.82
C VAL A 210 15.37 -2.51 -19.22
N GLU A 211 14.34 -1.69 -19.07
CA GLU A 211 13.04 -2.07 -18.51
C GLU A 211 12.34 -3.12 -19.39
N THR A 212 12.42 -2.97 -20.72
CA THR A 212 11.93 -3.98 -21.67
C THR A 212 12.66 -5.31 -21.49
N ARG A 213 14.00 -5.31 -21.46
CA ARG A 213 14.80 -6.53 -21.27
C ARG A 213 14.53 -7.21 -19.93
N GLU A 214 14.35 -6.45 -18.86
CA GLU A 214 14.02 -7.01 -17.54
C GLU A 214 12.60 -7.61 -17.52
N THR A 215 11.65 -6.99 -18.22
CA THR A 215 10.29 -7.54 -18.37
C THR A 215 10.31 -8.86 -19.14
N GLU A 216 11.03 -8.92 -20.27
CA GLU A 216 11.23 -10.14 -21.05
C GLU A 216 11.90 -11.25 -20.23
N ARG A 217 12.93 -10.90 -19.45
CA ARG A 217 13.63 -11.81 -18.55
C ARG A 217 12.69 -12.39 -17.49
N MET A 218 11.86 -11.56 -16.87
CA MET A 218 10.85 -11.98 -15.89
C MET A 218 9.84 -12.95 -16.51
N VAL A 219 9.28 -12.61 -17.68
CA VAL A 219 8.31 -13.48 -18.38
C VAL A 219 8.94 -14.82 -18.76
N ALA A 220 10.17 -14.81 -19.27
CA ALA A 220 10.90 -16.03 -19.60
C ALA A 220 11.19 -16.89 -18.37
N GLN A 221 11.50 -16.29 -17.21
CA GLN A 221 11.68 -17.02 -15.96
C GLN A 221 10.37 -17.66 -15.49
N LEU A 222 9.25 -16.95 -15.60
CA LEU A 222 7.92 -17.49 -15.26
C LEU A 222 7.53 -18.67 -16.16
N GLY A 223 7.81 -18.58 -17.46
CA GLY A 223 7.56 -19.66 -18.43
C GLY A 223 8.34 -20.96 -18.19
N ARG A 224 9.37 -20.95 -17.33
CA ARG A 224 10.09 -22.17 -16.91
C ARG A 224 9.38 -22.93 -15.79
N VAL A 225 8.44 -22.30 -15.09
CA VAL A 225 7.78 -22.85 -13.89
C VAL A 225 6.27 -22.94 -14.00
N ILE A 226 5.64 -22.08 -14.82
CA ILE A 226 4.19 -22.01 -15.02
C ILE A 226 3.92 -21.93 -16.53
N GLU A 227 2.92 -22.64 -17.02
CA GLU A 227 2.55 -22.66 -18.43
C GLU A 227 2.17 -21.24 -18.91
N ARG A 228 2.70 -20.81 -20.04
CA ARG A 228 2.27 -19.56 -20.68
C ARG A 228 0.99 -19.81 -21.48
N GLY A 229 -0.12 -19.26 -21.00
CA GLY A 229 -1.39 -19.21 -21.69
C GLY A 229 -1.44 -18.11 -22.78
N PRO A 230 -2.60 -17.94 -23.43
CA PRO A 230 -2.78 -16.90 -24.42
C PRO A 230 -2.63 -15.51 -23.80
N ASP A 231 -2.14 -14.58 -24.62
CA ASP A 231 -2.08 -13.17 -24.25
C ASP A 231 -3.49 -12.61 -24.05
N VAL A 232 -3.63 -11.68 -23.11
CA VAL A 232 -4.90 -11.07 -22.71
C VAL A 232 -4.82 -9.56 -22.92
N THR A 233 -5.80 -8.99 -23.60
CA THR A 233 -5.95 -7.53 -23.68
C THR A 233 -6.78 -7.03 -22.51
N MET A 234 -6.17 -6.27 -21.60
CA MET A 234 -6.82 -5.79 -20.36
C MET A 234 -7.72 -4.57 -20.59
N ALA A 235 -7.32 -3.66 -21.47
CA ALA A 235 -7.98 -2.41 -21.75
C ALA A 235 -8.00 -2.14 -23.26
N PRO A 236 -8.87 -2.83 -24.02
CA PRO A 236 -8.93 -2.69 -25.49
C PRO A 236 -9.27 -1.27 -25.97
N HIS A 237 -9.82 -0.43 -25.09
CA HIS A 237 -10.13 0.98 -25.36
C HIS A 237 -9.13 1.95 -24.68
N GLY A 238 -7.98 1.45 -24.26
CA GLY A 238 -6.95 2.21 -23.56
C GLY A 238 -7.21 2.37 -22.05
N PHE A 239 -6.15 2.71 -21.32
CA PHE A 239 -6.20 2.84 -19.87
C PHE A 239 -6.71 4.19 -19.38
N GLU A 240 -6.82 5.22 -20.23
CA GLU A 240 -7.19 6.55 -19.76
C GLU A 240 -8.60 6.58 -19.16
N VAL A 241 -9.56 5.87 -19.76
CA VAL A 241 -10.91 5.75 -19.20
C VAL A 241 -10.87 5.08 -17.81
N ARG A 242 -10.09 4.00 -17.66
CA ARG A 242 -9.93 3.29 -16.37
C ARG A 242 -9.26 4.20 -15.33
N ARG A 243 -8.21 4.92 -15.74
CA ARG A 243 -7.49 5.89 -14.92
C ARG A 243 -8.41 7.01 -14.46
N GLN A 244 -9.20 7.61 -15.35
CA GLN A 244 -10.09 8.70 -15.01
C GLN A 244 -11.20 8.23 -14.05
N VAL A 245 -11.79 7.05 -14.28
CA VAL A 245 -12.78 6.46 -13.35
C VAL A 245 -12.17 6.24 -11.97
N PHE A 246 -10.97 5.64 -11.89
CA PHE A 246 -10.26 5.47 -10.63
C PHE A 246 -10.00 6.80 -9.94
N ARG A 247 -9.47 7.80 -10.67
CA ARG A 247 -9.14 9.11 -10.11
C ARG A 247 -10.36 9.86 -9.59
N THR A 248 -11.48 9.84 -10.32
CA THR A 248 -12.72 10.53 -9.89
C THR A 248 -13.27 9.90 -8.62
N ILE A 249 -13.36 8.57 -8.56
CA ILE A 249 -13.85 7.86 -7.35
C ILE A 249 -12.91 8.11 -6.17
N GLN A 250 -11.60 7.93 -6.39
CA GLN A 250 -10.58 8.16 -5.37
C GLN A 250 -10.67 9.59 -4.83
N ALA A 251 -10.69 10.59 -5.71
CA ALA A 251 -10.71 11.98 -5.29
C ALA A 251 -11.96 12.34 -4.48
N TYR A 252 -13.14 11.88 -4.92
CA TYR A 252 -14.37 12.08 -4.16
C TYR A 252 -14.25 11.49 -2.74
N GLU A 253 -13.83 10.23 -2.63
CA GLU A 253 -13.71 9.55 -1.32
C GLU A 253 -12.65 10.20 -0.42
N VAL A 254 -11.50 10.60 -0.98
CA VAL A 254 -10.46 11.35 -0.26
C VAL A 254 -11.04 12.63 0.34
N TRP A 255 -11.83 13.38 -0.43
CA TRP A 255 -12.43 14.61 0.07
C TRP A 255 -13.45 14.36 1.16
N GLN A 256 -14.26 13.29 1.06
CA GLN A 256 -15.19 12.93 2.14
C GLN A 256 -14.46 12.58 3.44
N ASP A 257 -13.34 11.85 3.37
CA ASP A 257 -12.59 11.40 4.56
C ASP A 257 -11.65 12.48 5.13
N HIS A 258 -11.19 13.45 4.32
CA HIS A 258 -10.17 14.42 4.75
C HIS A 258 -10.59 15.89 4.64
N GLY A 259 -11.50 16.24 3.73
CA GLY A 259 -11.98 17.60 3.45
C GLY A 259 -12.44 18.35 4.71
N PRO A 260 -13.35 17.79 5.53
CA PRO A 260 -13.81 18.46 6.75
C PRO A 260 -12.68 18.84 7.72
N TRP A 261 -11.66 17.99 7.84
CA TRP A 261 -10.49 18.32 8.68
C TRP A 261 -9.59 19.37 8.03
N ILE A 262 -9.40 19.31 6.71
CA ILE A 262 -8.60 20.30 5.97
C ILE A 262 -9.23 21.68 6.10
N GLU A 263 -10.55 21.79 5.92
CA GLU A 263 -11.29 23.05 6.08
C GLU A 263 -11.18 23.60 7.50
N ALA A 264 -11.33 22.74 8.51
CA ALA A 264 -11.27 23.15 9.91
C ALA A 264 -9.87 23.55 10.39
N ASN A 265 -8.80 23.00 9.80
CA ASN A 265 -7.43 23.16 10.31
C ASN A 265 -6.50 23.94 9.39
N GLN A 266 -6.88 24.16 8.13
CA GLN A 266 -6.09 24.84 7.10
C GLN A 266 -4.60 24.43 7.09
N PRO A 267 -4.31 23.12 6.97
CA PRO A 267 -2.95 22.60 7.04
C PRO A 267 -2.08 23.13 5.89
N ARG A 268 -0.77 23.29 6.15
CA ARG A 268 0.21 23.48 5.07
C ARG A 268 0.51 22.13 4.42
N LEU A 269 -0.07 21.90 3.24
CA LEU A 269 0.08 20.67 2.46
C LEU A 269 1.32 20.70 1.57
N GLY A 270 1.85 19.53 1.22
CA GLY A 270 2.82 19.38 0.13
C GLY A 270 2.20 19.70 -1.23
N ASP A 271 2.97 20.27 -2.17
CA ASP A 271 2.44 20.78 -3.44
C ASP A 271 1.62 19.73 -4.23
N GLY A 272 2.17 18.52 -4.40
CA GLY A 272 1.48 17.46 -5.13
C GLY A 272 0.20 16.96 -4.44
N VAL A 273 0.17 16.93 -3.11
CA VAL A 273 -1.03 16.51 -2.36
C VAL A 273 -2.05 17.64 -2.31
N ARG A 274 -1.61 18.89 -2.19
CA ARG A 274 -2.44 20.10 -2.31
C ARG A 274 -3.20 20.12 -3.63
N GLU A 275 -2.51 20.02 -4.76
CA GLU A 275 -3.15 20.04 -6.10
C GLU A 275 -4.20 18.93 -6.26
N ARG A 276 -3.92 17.74 -5.73
CA ARG A 276 -4.87 16.62 -5.77
C ARG A 276 -6.09 16.84 -4.89
N LEU A 277 -5.90 17.45 -3.72
CA LEU A 277 -6.99 17.77 -2.78
C LEU A 277 -7.84 18.96 -3.27
N GLU A 278 -7.21 19.98 -3.86
CA GLU A 278 -7.91 21.08 -4.52
C GLU A 278 -8.82 20.56 -5.65
N TRP A 279 -8.31 19.63 -6.48
CA TRP A 279 -9.15 18.96 -7.47
C TRP A 279 -10.23 18.09 -6.83
N ALA A 280 -9.88 17.33 -5.78
CA ALA A 280 -10.83 16.47 -5.07
C ALA A 280 -12.04 17.25 -4.51
N ALA A 281 -11.82 18.46 -4.00
CA ALA A 281 -12.88 19.35 -3.53
C ALA A 281 -13.89 19.75 -4.62
N THR A 282 -13.52 19.64 -5.89
CA THR A 282 -14.39 20.00 -7.04
C THR A 282 -15.20 18.84 -7.59
N VAL A 283 -14.91 17.59 -7.19
CA VAL A 283 -15.59 16.41 -7.71
C VAL A 283 -17.00 16.33 -7.11
N SER A 284 -18.02 16.40 -7.96
CA SER A 284 -19.41 16.38 -7.49
C SER A 284 -19.91 14.95 -7.19
N PRO A 285 -20.99 14.80 -6.38
CA PRO A 285 -21.66 13.52 -6.22
C PRO A 285 -22.11 12.89 -7.55
N ALA A 286 -22.53 13.71 -8.52
CA ALA A 286 -22.93 13.23 -9.85
C ALA A 286 -21.75 12.65 -10.65
N ASP A 287 -20.57 13.28 -10.57
CA ASP A 287 -19.34 12.76 -11.19
C ASP A 287 -18.95 11.42 -10.56
N TYR A 288 -19.06 11.32 -9.23
CA TYR A 288 -18.80 10.10 -8.49
C TYR A 288 -19.76 8.98 -8.88
N GLU A 289 -21.07 9.22 -8.91
CA GLU A 289 -22.09 8.23 -9.31
C GLU A 289 -21.87 7.75 -10.76
N ALA A 290 -21.58 8.67 -11.68
CA ALA A 290 -21.28 8.33 -13.07
C ALA A 290 -20.01 7.46 -13.17
N ALA A 291 -18.96 7.78 -12.41
CA ALA A 291 -17.74 6.99 -12.35
C ALA A 291 -17.99 5.62 -11.72
N GLN A 292 -18.83 5.50 -10.69
CA GLN A 292 -19.18 4.22 -10.07
C GLN A 292 -19.91 3.30 -11.06
N ALA A 293 -20.90 3.81 -11.77
CA ALA A 293 -21.59 3.04 -12.82
C ALA A 293 -20.62 2.57 -13.91
N ARG A 294 -19.59 3.39 -14.25
CA ARG A 294 -18.56 2.98 -15.20
C ARG A 294 -17.61 1.93 -14.61
N ARG A 295 -17.25 2.02 -13.33
CA ARG A 295 -16.42 1.03 -12.63
C ARG A 295 -17.03 -0.35 -12.69
N GLU A 296 -18.33 -0.49 -12.48
CA GLU A 296 -19.03 -1.79 -12.53
C GLU A 296 -18.88 -2.46 -13.91
N ARG A 297 -19.06 -1.69 -14.99
CA ARG A 297 -18.85 -2.19 -16.36
C ARG A 297 -17.41 -2.62 -16.59
N LEU A 298 -16.45 -1.79 -16.17
CA LEU A 298 -15.03 -2.07 -16.30
C LEU A 298 -14.58 -3.29 -15.47
N ALA A 299 -15.22 -3.53 -14.32
CA ALA A 299 -14.97 -4.70 -13.49
C ALA A 299 -15.51 -5.98 -14.13
N ALA A 300 -16.72 -5.93 -14.72
CA ALA A 300 -17.29 -7.04 -15.48
C ALA A 300 -16.41 -7.43 -16.69
N GLU A 301 -15.86 -6.44 -17.40
CA GLU A 301 -14.90 -6.67 -18.48
C GLU A 301 -13.66 -7.44 -17.99
N VAL A 302 -13.09 -7.06 -16.85
CA VAL A 302 -11.90 -7.75 -16.28
C VAL A 302 -12.25 -9.15 -15.79
N ALA A 303 -13.41 -9.33 -15.16
CA ALA A 303 -13.87 -10.64 -14.70
C ALA A 303 -14.03 -11.63 -15.87
N ALA A 304 -14.46 -11.16 -17.04
CA ALA A 304 -14.57 -11.99 -18.23
C ALA A 304 -13.21 -12.47 -18.79
N LEU A 305 -12.10 -11.85 -18.39
CA LEU A 305 -10.75 -12.25 -18.83
C LEU A 305 -10.18 -13.44 -18.04
N VAL A 306 -10.72 -13.70 -16.84
CA VAL A 306 -10.27 -14.78 -15.96
C VAL A 306 -11.44 -15.74 -15.77
N PRO A 307 -11.56 -16.78 -16.61
CA PRO A 307 -12.61 -17.78 -16.43
C PRO A 307 -12.46 -18.46 -15.05
N PRO A 308 -13.58 -18.83 -14.40
CA PRO A 308 -13.58 -19.43 -13.06
C PRO A 308 -12.80 -20.74 -12.97
#